data_AF-A0A843SCE8-F1
#
_entry.id   AF-A0A843SCE8-F1
#
_cell.length_a   1.000
_cell.length_b   1.000
_cell.length_c   1.000
_cell.angle_alpha   90.00
_cell.angle_beta   90.00
_cell.angle_gamma   90.00
#
_symmetry.space_group_name_H-M   'P 1'
#
loop_
_entity.id
_entity.type
_entity.pdbx_description
1 polymer ?
#
loop_
_entity_poly.entity_id
_entity_poly.type
_entity_poly.pdbx_seq_one_letter_code
_entity_poly.pdbx_strand_id
1 'polypeptide(L)'
;MPVDTPFLTLDPNGGGQGVPAYCYCCCSCFTAGTPIEKDHGTWAMVQDLEAGQTILAAGADLKWQATEIKFRSGPTSSADIHGLILIFYQMQGEAAPRQILVTPGHLFLLASNGRLKASQYLAPGDLLAQADGGSAKVILGILNDQPVPTSIHSLALVGDYDGSNLAGHLVNSNGIVTADYEVQVHFEADGATALGAEQELPPEIGTPEYAALHHGPAAMALVTTALPSVFGGVNHNLVTVPQSAKRWLTADQAQYLASTVKFRSLGDPSPRIAAQRVIGWARTVYPNLVFLVDWRSTEPNVSAFVSDGQSFVVISGAFLRLPGVFSELALIALTSMAERLGGRNCVCDADYQAVAYVLRRMVTDTVYVGVVSRGLEQFGALCKLFGVESAADLDPCANPGIACRQQTMTNALSFFGVPACGVPPPTGLRLEKAVLSAARDVLSVTFSLPVEKTSGQNVANYSLLPAMAIASATIDPANAALVRLSVSGAVGSGSMVLLAERVVSQDNQPLAADGNHLLVQLA
;
A
#
# COMPACT_ATOMS: atom_id res chain seq x y z
N MET A 1 -3.22 16.03 -11.18
CA MET A 1 -3.45 14.57 -11.23
C MET A 1 -2.12 13.88 -10.94
N PRO A 2 -2.07 12.88 -10.05
CA PRO A 2 -0.85 12.11 -9.80
C PRO A 2 -0.42 11.41 -11.09
N VAL A 3 0.89 11.23 -11.27
CA VAL A 3 1.46 10.51 -12.42
C VAL A 3 1.40 9.02 -12.12
N ASP A 4 0.19 8.46 -12.13
CA ASP A 4 -0.02 7.03 -12.06
C ASP A 4 0.22 6.43 -13.45
N THR A 5 1.08 5.41 -13.52
CA THR A 5 1.52 4.78 -14.77
C THR A 5 0.31 4.26 -15.58
N PRO A 6 -0.04 4.88 -16.72
CA PRO A 6 -1.13 4.40 -17.55
C PRO A 6 -0.67 3.18 -18.36
N PHE A 7 -1.58 2.25 -18.64
CA PHE A 7 -1.51 1.60 -19.95
C PHE A 7 -1.87 2.68 -20.96
N LEU A 8 -0.94 3.03 -21.84
CA LEU A 8 -1.20 3.99 -22.90
C LEU A 8 -2.27 3.40 -23.82
N THR A 9 -3.52 3.82 -23.66
CA THR A 9 -4.50 3.75 -24.75
C THR A 9 -4.61 5.13 -25.36
N LEU A 10 -4.67 5.17 -26.68
CA LEU A 10 -5.00 6.37 -27.44
C LEU A 10 -6.51 6.56 -27.31
N ASP A 11 -6.98 7.23 -26.26
CA ASP A 11 -8.36 7.73 -26.21
C ASP A 11 -8.50 8.92 -27.18
N PRO A 12 -9.42 8.89 -28.14
CA PRO A 12 -9.68 10.03 -29.02
C PRO A 12 -10.27 11.27 -28.33
N ASN A 13 -10.89 11.19 -27.15
CA ASN A 13 -11.78 12.28 -26.68
C ASN A 13 -11.62 12.78 -25.24
N GLY A 14 -10.38 12.89 -24.75
CA GLY A 14 -10.10 13.75 -23.59
C GLY A 14 -9.75 15.21 -23.93
N GLY A 15 -9.38 15.51 -25.18
CA GLY A 15 -8.86 16.84 -25.59
C GLY A 15 -8.27 16.96 -27.00
N GLY A 16 -8.54 16.00 -27.90
CA GLY A 16 -8.01 15.98 -29.27
C GLY A 16 -6.81 15.04 -29.46
N GLN A 17 -6.52 14.71 -30.72
CA GLN A 17 -5.43 13.82 -31.12
C GLN A 17 -4.09 14.23 -30.50
N GLY A 18 -3.43 13.31 -29.79
CA GLY A 18 -2.07 13.49 -29.26
C GLY A 18 -1.97 13.84 -27.76
N VAL A 19 -3.08 13.89 -27.02
CA VAL A 19 -3.06 14.04 -25.56
C VAL A 19 -3.19 12.65 -24.89
N PRO A 20 -2.23 12.21 -24.05
CA PRO A 20 -2.33 10.93 -23.34
C PRO A 20 -3.55 10.92 -22.40
N ALA A 21 -4.50 10.02 -22.62
CA ALA A 21 -5.52 9.69 -21.64
C ALA A 21 -5.05 8.49 -20.82
N TYR A 22 -5.28 8.56 -19.51
CA TYR A 22 -4.81 7.55 -18.57
C TYR A 22 -5.82 6.40 -18.52
N CYS A 23 -5.52 5.26 -19.13
CA CYS A 23 -6.33 4.06 -18.94
C CYS A 23 -5.93 3.39 -17.63
N TYR A 24 -6.81 3.49 -16.63
CA TYR A 24 -6.73 2.73 -15.41
C TYR A 24 -7.44 1.41 -15.64
N CYS A 25 -6.80 0.29 -15.29
CA CYS A 25 -7.37 -1.06 -15.48
C CYS A 25 -8.58 -1.34 -14.55
N CYS A 26 -9.16 -0.31 -13.93
CA CYS A 26 -10.48 -0.37 -13.31
C CYS A 26 -11.62 -0.32 -14.34
N CYS A 27 -11.35 0.12 -15.57
CA CYS A 27 -12.37 0.21 -16.61
C CYS A 27 -13.00 -1.17 -16.91
N SER A 28 -14.31 -1.18 -16.95
CA SER A 28 -15.15 -2.28 -17.41
C SER A 28 -14.85 -2.62 -18.89
N CYS A 29 -14.29 -3.79 -19.17
CA CYS A 29 -13.83 -4.17 -20.51
C CYS A 29 -14.13 -5.63 -20.80
N PHE A 30 -14.34 -5.92 -22.09
CA PHE A 30 -14.31 -7.28 -22.62
C PHE A 30 -12.87 -7.73 -22.83
N THR A 31 -12.62 -9.03 -22.74
CA THR A 31 -11.38 -9.60 -23.28
C THR A 31 -11.50 -9.95 -24.76
N ALA A 32 -10.37 -9.97 -25.47
CA ALA A 32 -10.32 -10.49 -26.83
C ALA A 32 -10.86 -11.91 -26.91
N GLY A 33 -11.59 -12.18 -27.99
CA GLY A 33 -12.33 -13.42 -28.19
C GLY A 33 -13.75 -13.40 -27.61
N THR A 34 -14.18 -12.32 -26.96
CA THR A 34 -15.59 -12.15 -26.60
C THR A 34 -16.42 -11.93 -27.87
N PRO A 35 -17.39 -12.81 -28.18
CA PRO A 35 -18.28 -12.62 -29.31
C PRO A 35 -19.38 -11.60 -28.97
N ILE A 36 -19.56 -10.62 -29.85
CA ILE A 36 -20.60 -9.59 -29.80
C ILE A 36 -21.54 -9.79 -31.00
N GLU A 37 -22.85 -9.77 -30.76
CA GLU A 37 -23.82 -9.96 -31.84
C GLU A 37 -23.91 -8.70 -32.72
N LYS A 38 -23.54 -8.85 -34.00
CA LYS A 38 -23.55 -7.77 -34.97
C LYS A 38 -24.92 -7.60 -35.61
N ASP A 39 -25.48 -8.72 -36.03
CA ASP A 39 -26.82 -8.87 -36.61
C ASP A 39 -27.41 -10.17 -36.06
N HIS A 40 -28.72 -10.37 -36.15
CA HIS A 40 -29.35 -11.57 -35.57
C HIS A 40 -28.67 -12.87 -36.04
N GLY A 41 -28.09 -13.61 -35.10
CA GLY A 41 -27.36 -14.85 -35.34
C GLY A 41 -25.95 -14.69 -35.93
N THR A 42 -25.49 -13.46 -36.18
CA THR A 42 -24.16 -13.15 -36.72
C THR A 42 -23.29 -12.49 -35.66
N TRP A 43 -22.10 -13.04 -35.45
CA TRP A 43 -21.20 -12.63 -34.36
C TRP A 43 -19.89 -12.09 -34.91
N ALA A 44 -19.37 -11.07 -34.26
CA ALA A 44 -18.01 -10.56 -34.46
C ALA A 44 -17.28 -10.61 -33.11
N MET A 45 -15.96 -10.81 -33.14
CA MET A 45 -15.18 -10.72 -31.91
C MET A 45 -14.94 -9.26 -31.56
N VAL A 46 -14.95 -8.92 -30.28
CA VAL A 46 -14.84 -7.51 -29.83
C VAL A 46 -13.60 -6.79 -30.38
N GLN A 47 -12.48 -7.50 -30.56
CA GLN A 47 -11.24 -6.93 -31.10
C GLN A 47 -11.28 -6.63 -32.60
N ASP A 48 -12.25 -7.19 -33.33
CA ASP A 48 -12.42 -7.03 -34.78
C ASP A 48 -13.48 -5.97 -35.12
N LEU A 49 -14.13 -5.39 -34.10
CA LEU A 49 -15.10 -4.31 -34.24
C LEU A 49 -14.41 -2.96 -34.36
N GLU A 50 -14.97 -2.07 -35.18
CA GLU A 50 -14.44 -0.73 -35.44
C GLU A 50 -15.50 0.35 -35.29
N ALA A 51 -15.06 1.57 -34.98
CA ALA A 51 -15.94 2.74 -34.95
C ALA A 51 -16.63 2.95 -36.30
N GLY A 52 -17.90 3.35 -36.27
CA GLY A 52 -18.75 3.50 -37.46
C GLY A 52 -19.37 2.20 -37.99
N GLN A 53 -19.01 1.04 -37.45
CA GLN A 53 -19.75 -0.20 -37.72
C GLN A 53 -21.02 -0.26 -36.88
N THR A 54 -22.01 -1.03 -37.33
CA THR A 54 -23.25 -1.29 -36.58
C THR A 54 -23.21 -2.66 -35.91
N ILE A 55 -23.75 -2.73 -34.69
CA ILE A 55 -24.04 -3.99 -33.98
C ILE A 55 -25.47 -3.97 -33.44
N LEU A 56 -25.96 -5.08 -32.90
CA LEU A 56 -27.23 -5.10 -32.18
C LEU A 56 -27.07 -4.53 -30.78
N ALA A 57 -27.88 -3.53 -30.47
CA ALA A 57 -28.01 -2.99 -29.13
C ALA A 57 -29.47 -2.82 -28.74
N ALA A 58 -29.74 -2.81 -27.45
CA ALA A 58 -31.08 -2.66 -26.89
C ALA A 58 -31.07 -1.76 -25.65
N GLY A 59 -32.27 -1.43 -25.17
CA GLY A 59 -32.48 -0.98 -23.80
C GLY A 59 -32.83 -2.13 -22.86
N ALA A 60 -33.23 -1.79 -21.64
CA ALA A 60 -33.72 -2.77 -20.66
C ALA A 60 -34.97 -3.54 -21.12
N ASP A 61 -35.68 -3.04 -22.14
CA ASP A 61 -36.82 -3.70 -22.76
C ASP A 61 -36.43 -4.78 -23.79
N LEU A 62 -35.12 -4.96 -24.02
CA LEU A 62 -34.55 -5.95 -24.95
C LEU A 62 -35.06 -5.81 -26.38
N LYS A 63 -35.47 -4.60 -26.79
CA LYS A 63 -35.78 -4.31 -28.19
C LYS A 63 -34.49 -4.03 -28.96
N TRP A 64 -33.98 -5.07 -29.62
CA TRP A 64 -32.75 -5.01 -30.40
C TRP A 64 -32.90 -4.18 -31.66
N GLN A 65 -31.94 -3.29 -31.88
CA GLN A 65 -31.84 -2.44 -33.06
C GLN A 65 -30.37 -2.28 -33.47
N ALA A 66 -30.15 -2.09 -34.77
CA ALA A 66 -28.82 -1.77 -35.29
C ALA A 66 -28.38 -0.39 -34.75
N THR A 67 -27.29 -0.38 -34.00
CA THR A 67 -26.72 0.81 -33.37
C THR A 67 -25.26 0.94 -33.75
N GLU A 68 -24.85 2.15 -34.10
CA GLU A 68 -23.47 2.45 -34.51
C GLU A 68 -22.53 2.45 -33.30
N ILE A 69 -21.32 1.95 -33.51
CA ILE A 69 -20.22 2.01 -32.55
C ILE A 69 -19.60 3.41 -32.61
N LYS A 70 -19.73 4.17 -31.51
CA LYS A 70 -19.13 5.51 -31.34
C LYS A 70 -17.61 5.41 -31.27
N PHE A 71 -17.10 4.50 -30.44
CA PHE A 71 -15.69 4.15 -30.43
C PHE A 71 -15.44 2.74 -29.89
N ARG A 72 -14.29 2.20 -30.28
CA ARG A 72 -13.69 1.00 -29.71
C ARG A 72 -12.28 1.33 -29.29
N SER A 73 -11.91 0.98 -28.06
CA SER A 73 -10.55 1.16 -27.53
C SER A 73 -10.01 -0.17 -27.04
N GLY A 74 -8.72 -0.42 -27.25
CA GLY A 74 -8.07 -1.67 -26.87
C GLY A 74 -6.97 -2.05 -27.85
N PRO A 75 -5.79 -2.51 -27.38
CA PRO A 75 -4.73 -2.92 -28.27
C PRO A 75 -5.14 -4.18 -29.04
N THR A 76 -4.67 -4.31 -30.27
CA THR A 76 -4.82 -5.56 -31.05
C THR A 76 -3.81 -6.63 -30.62
N SER A 77 -2.75 -6.25 -29.90
CA SER A 77 -1.76 -7.16 -29.33
C SER A 77 -2.12 -7.56 -27.90
N SER A 78 -1.90 -8.82 -27.55
CA SER A 78 -2.03 -9.31 -26.18
C SER A 78 -0.96 -8.73 -25.25
N ALA A 79 -1.35 -8.49 -24.00
CA ALA A 79 -0.48 -8.19 -22.88
C ALA A 79 -0.82 -9.09 -21.69
N ASP A 80 0.05 -9.13 -20.69
CA ASP A 80 -0.22 -9.82 -19.43
C ASP A 80 -1.20 -8.99 -18.59
N ILE A 81 -2.47 -9.40 -18.55
CA ILE A 81 -3.53 -8.71 -17.81
C ILE A 81 -3.81 -9.44 -16.51
N HIS A 82 -3.92 -8.69 -15.41
CA HIS A 82 -4.26 -9.20 -14.08
C HIS A 82 -5.69 -8.79 -13.69
N GLY A 83 -6.29 -9.50 -12.73
CA GLY A 83 -7.55 -9.08 -12.10
C GLY A 83 -8.79 -9.39 -12.93
N LEU A 84 -8.68 -10.22 -13.97
CA LEU A 84 -9.84 -10.60 -14.78
C LEU A 84 -10.73 -11.60 -14.04
N ILE A 85 -12.02 -11.55 -14.32
CA ILE A 85 -13.02 -12.43 -13.75
C ILE A 85 -13.59 -13.33 -14.83
N LEU A 86 -13.43 -14.65 -14.63
CA LEU A 86 -14.07 -15.67 -15.44
C LEU A 86 -15.42 -16.02 -14.83
N ILE A 87 -16.49 -15.82 -15.60
CA ILE A 87 -17.86 -16.16 -15.20
C ILE A 87 -18.32 -17.37 -16.01
N PHE A 88 -18.72 -18.43 -15.30
CA PHE A 88 -19.43 -19.57 -15.86
C PHE A 88 -20.94 -19.36 -15.69
N TYR A 89 -21.70 -19.54 -16.75
CA TYR A 89 -23.15 -19.41 -16.74
C TYR A 89 -23.83 -20.46 -17.60
N GLN A 90 -25.02 -20.88 -17.19
CA GLN A 90 -25.85 -21.83 -17.91
C GLN A 90 -26.97 -21.10 -18.63
N MET A 91 -26.94 -21.13 -19.96
CA MET A 91 -28.06 -20.67 -20.78
C MET A 91 -29.26 -21.60 -20.58
N GLN A 92 -30.45 -21.03 -20.41
CA GLN A 92 -31.72 -21.73 -20.50
C GLN A 92 -31.84 -22.44 -21.85
N GLY A 93 -32.14 -23.74 -21.82
CA GLY A 93 -32.25 -24.56 -23.02
C GLY A 93 -30.94 -25.19 -23.49
N GLU A 94 -29.80 -24.87 -22.88
CA GLU A 94 -28.52 -25.50 -23.16
C GLU A 94 -28.11 -26.46 -22.03
N ALA A 95 -27.42 -27.55 -22.38
CA ALA A 95 -26.93 -28.52 -21.42
C ALA A 95 -25.50 -28.21 -20.94
N ALA A 96 -24.70 -27.55 -21.77
CA ALA A 96 -23.32 -27.18 -21.45
C ALA A 96 -23.26 -25.74 -20.95
N PRO A 97 -22.43 -25.45 -19.93
CA PRO A 97 -22.21 -24.09 -19.49
C PRO A 97 -21.37 -23.32 -20.50
N ARG A 98 -21.62 -22.01 -20.59
CA ARG A 98 -20.79 -21.05 -21.32
C ARG A 98 -19.89 -20.30 -20.34
N GLN A 99 -18.91 -19.59 -20.90
CA GLN A 99 -18.01 -18.75 -20.13
C GLN A 99 -17.80 -17.39 -20.80
N ILE A 100 -17.53 -16.39 -19.98
CA ILE A 100 -17.08 -15.07 -20.44
C ILE A 100 -15.99 -14.55 -19.49
N LEU A 101 -14.97 -13.92 -20.06
CA LEU A 101 -13.86 -13.34 -19.31
C LEU A 101 -13.87 -11.82 -19.47
N VAL A 102 -14.02 -11.12 -18.34
CA VAL A 102 -14.23 -9.67 -18.30
C VAL A 102 -13.45 -9.04 -17.15
N THR A 103 -13.36 -7.71 -17.13
CA THR A 103 -12.81 -7.00 -15.96
C THR A 103 -13.84 -6.93 -14.81
N PRO A 104 -13.41 -6.66 -13.56
CA PRO A 104 -14.26 -6.68 -12.36
C PRO A 104 -15.47 -5.74 -12.38
N GLY A 105 -15.34 -4.60 -13.06
CA GLY A 105 -16.41 -3.61 -13.18
C GLY A 105 -17.49 -3.97 -14.18
N HIS A 106 -17.24 -4.92 -15.10
CA HIS A 106 -18.09 -5.14 -16.25
C HIS A 106 -19.54 -5.47 -15.88
N LEU A 107 -20.49 -4.75 -16.47
CA LEU A 107 -21.88 -4.72 -16.02
C LEU A 107 -22.76 -5.70 -16.80
N PHE A 108 -23.44 -6.57 -16.06
CA PHE A 108 -24.42 -7.52 -16.58
C PHE A 108 -25.84 -7.10 -16.22
N LEU A 109 -26.80 -7.27 -17.13
CA LEU A 109 -28.21 -7.07 -16.85
C LEU A 109 -28.79 -8.29 -16.12
N LEU A 110 -29.43 -8.08 -14.98
CA LEU A 110 -30.14 -9.13 -14.25
C LEU A 110 -31.55 -9.33 -14.80
N ALA A 111 -31.87 -10.57 -15.19
CA ALA A 111 -33.21 -10.95 -15.66
C ALA A 111 -34.28 -10.77 -14.57
N SER A 112 -33.91 -10.88 -13.30
CA SER A 112 -34.84 -10.86 -12.16
C SER A 112 -35.48 -9.49 -11.92
N ASN A 113 -34.80 -8.40 -12.26
CA ASN A 113 -35.23 -7.05 -11.91
C ASN A 113 -34.80 -5.97 -12.92
N GLY A 114 -34.12 -6.32 -14.02
CA GLY A 114 -33.63 -5.37 -15.02
C GLY A 114 -32.53 -4.43 -14.53
N ARG A 115 -31.93 -4.69 -13.36
CA ARG A 115 -30.83 -3.89 -12.81
C ARG A 115 -29.50 -4.40 -13.34
N LEU A 116 -28.51 -3.51 -13.40
CA LEU A 116 -27.14 -3.89 -13.73
C LEU A 116 -26.41 -4.42 -12.48
N LYS A 117 -25.46 -5.33 -12.68
CA LYS A 117 -24.59 -5.84 -11.62
C LYS A 117 -23.18 -6.04 -12.16
N ALA A 118 -22.19 -5.48 -11.46
CA ALA A 118 -20.80 -5.63 -11.85
C ALA A 118 -20.32 -7.08 -11.67
N SER A 119 -19.42 -7.51 -12.55
CA SER A 119 -18.93 -8.88 -12.62
C SER A 119 -18.37 -9.36 -11.29
N GLN A 120 -17.65 -8.50 -10.56
CA GLN A 120 -17.06 -8.79 -9.25
C GLN A 120 -18.05 -9.11 -8.14
N TYR A 121 -19.33 -8.77 -8.32
CA TYR A 121 -20.38 -9.01 -7.34
C TYR A 121 -21.30 -10.18 -7.72
N LEU A 122 -21.11 -10.80 -8.89
CA LEU A 122 -21.94 -11.92 -9.34
C LEU A 122 -21.77 -13.14 -8.42
N ALA A 123 -22.90 -13.72 -8.02
CA ALA A 123 -22.97 -14.89 -7.16
C ALA A 123 -23.59 -16.08 -7.91
N PRO A 124 -23.21 -17.33 -7.58
CA PRO A 124 -23.90 -18.51 -8.07
C PRO A 124 -25.41 -18.42 -7.81
N GLY A 125 -26.21 -18.62 -8.86
CA GLY A 125 -27.65 -18.51 -8.82
C GLY A 125 -28.22 -17.19 -9.32
N ASP A 126 -27.41 -16.14 -9.47
CA ASP A 126 -27.84 -14.91 -10.16
C ASP A 126 -28.36 -15.25 -11.57
N LEU A 127 -29.46 -14.61 -11.97
CA LEU A 127 -30.06 -14.79 -13.28
C LEU A 127 -29.71 -13.59 -14.16
N LEU A 128 -28.82 -13.80 -15.12
CA LEU A 128 -28.47 -12.82 -16.14
C LEU A 128 -29.52 -12.84 -17.25
N ALA A 129 -29.83 -11.69 -17.84
CA ALA A 129 -30.72 -11.62 -18.99
C ALA A 129 -30.03 -12.22 -20.23
N GLN A 130 -30.75 -13.08 -20.94
CA GLN A 130 -30.37 -13.50 -22.29
C GLN A 130 -30.93 -12.53 -23.31
N ALA A 131 -30.28 -12.45 -24.47
CA ALA A 131 -30.71 -11.55 -25.53
C ALA A 131 -32.09 -11.91 -26.12
N ASP A 132 -32.49 -13.18 -26.05
CA ASP A 132 -33.81 -13.65 -26.49
C ASP A 132 -34.93 -13.44 -25.45
N GLY A 133 -34.62 -12.78 -24.32
CA GLY A 133 -35.55 -12.58 -23.20
C GLY A 133 -35.58 -13.73 -22.20
N GLY A 134 -34.81 -14.80 -22.42
CA GLY A 134 -34.58 -15.87 -21.45
C GLY A 134 -33.69 -15.44 -20.28
N SER A 135 -33.29 -16.40 -19.46
CA SER A 135 -32.38 -16.17 -18.33
C SER A 135 -31.21 -17.14 -18.32
N ALA A 136 -30.01 -16.64 -18.01
CA ALA A 136 -28.81 -17.44 -17.87
C ALA A 136 -28.38 -17.48 -16.40
N LYS A 137 -28.25 -18.67 -15.83
CA LYS A 137 -27.92 -18.82 -14.41
C LYS A 137 -26.41 -18.79 -14.22
N VAL A 138 -25.90 -17.86 -13.42
CA VAL A 138 -24.50 -17.87 -12.99
C VAL A 138 -24.24 -19.14 -12.19
N ILE A 139 -23.22 -19.88 -12.60
CA ILE A 139 -22.79 -21.12 -11.93
C ILE A 139 -21.64 -20.80 -10.99
N LEU A 140 -20.68 -20.01 -11.44
CA LEU A 140 -19.48 -19.68 -10.68
C LEU A 140 -18.78 -18.45 -11.27
N GLY A 141 -18.23 -17.61 -10.39
CA GLY A 141 -17.26 -16.58 -10.76
C GLY A 141 -15.88 -16.88 -10.15
N ILE A 142 -14.81 -16.64 -10.91
CA ILE A 142 -13.43 -16.86 -10.47
C ILE A 142 -12.61 -15.61 -10.79
N LEU A 143 -12.04 -15.00 -9.76
CA LEU A 143 -11.04 -13.94 -9.90
C LEU A 143 -9.69 -14.57 -10.24
N ASN A 144 -9.11 -14.14 -11.37
CA ASN A 144 -7.75 -14.49 -11.74
C ASN A 144 -6.76 -13.41 -11.29
N ASP A 145 -5.86 -13.79 -10.39
CA ASP A 145 -4.76 -12.91 -9.99
C ASP A 145 -3.46 -13.20 -10.78
N GLN A 146 -3.42 -14.23 -11.62
CA GLN A 146 -2.28 -14.49 -12.49
C GLN A 146 -2.37 -13.63 -13.76
N PRO A 147 -1.22 -13.27 -14.35
CA PRO A 147 -1.23 -12.61 -15.65
C PRO A 147 -1.81 -13.58 -16.68
N VAL A 148 -2.83 -13.13 -17.39
CA VAL A 148 -3.39 -13.88 -18.53
C VAL A 148 -3.08 -13.10 -19.81
N PRO A 149 -2.42 -13.74 -20.80
CA PRO A 149 -2.02 -13.09 -22.04
C PRO A 149 -3.27 -12.83 -22.90
N THR A 150 -3.79 -11.60 -22.86
CA THR A 150 -4.96 -11.17 -23.62
C THR A 150 -4.94 -9.65 -23.85
N SER A 151 -5.90 -9.13 -24.59
CA SER A 151 -6.12 -7.69 -24.72
C SER A 151 -7.52 -7.36 -24.20
N ILE A 152 -7.65 -6.21 -23.56
CA ILE A 152 -8.93 -5.68 -23.09
C ILE A 152 -9.47 -4.67 -24.09
N HIS A 153 -10.79 -4.70 -24.31
CA HIS A 153 -11.50 -3.88 -25.27
C HIS A 153 -12.71 -3.21 -24.62
N SER A 154 -12.77 -1.88 -24.72
CA SER A 154 -13.93 -1.07 -24.39
C SER A 154 -14.69 -0.75 -25.67
N LEU A 155 -16.01 -0.76 -25.57
CA LEU A 155 -16.92 -0.53 -26.69
C LEU A 155 -18.00 0.44 -26.24
N ALA A 156 -18.14 1.58 -26.93
CA ALA A 156 -19.20 2.56 -26.69
C ALA A 156 -20.08 2.69 -27.91
N LEU A 157 -21.39 2.75 -27.69
CA LEU A 157 -22.38 2.96 -28.73
C LEU A 157 -22.73 4.44 -28.89
N VAL A 158 -23.35 4.79 -30.01
CA VAL A 158 -23.80 6.16 -30.26
C VAL A 158 -24.95 6.53 -29.32
N GLY A 159 -24.82 7.69 -28.69
CA GLY A 159 -25.69 8.17 -27.62
C GLY A 159 -24.84 8.44 -26.38
N ASP A 160 -25.07 9.56 -25.71
CA ASP A 160 -24.48 9.79 -24.39
C ASP A 160 -25.44 9.20 -23.36
N TYR A 161 -24.91 8.41 -22.42
CA TYR A 161 -25.73 7.85 -21.35
C TYR A 161 -26.05 8.95 -20.33
N ASP A 162 -27.32 9.10 -19.97
CA ASP A 162 -27.77 10.17 -19.06
C ASP A 162 -27.70 9.78 -17.57
N GLY A 163 -27.17 8.59 -17.27
CA GLY A 163 -27.17 8.01 -15.92
C GLY A 163 -28.37 7.11 -15.60
N SER A 164 -29.39 7.05 -16.46
CA SER A 164 -30.64 6.32 -16.18
C SER A 164 -31.23 5.51 -17.35
N ASN A 165 -31.09 5.99 -18.58
CA ASN A 165 -31.74 5.40 -19.75
C ASN A 165 -30.80 4.45 -20.51
N LEU A 166 -31.03 3.14 -20.38
CA LEU A 166 -30.20 2.12 -21.03
C LEU A 166 -30.47 1.95 -22.53
N ALA A 167 -31.41 2.70 -23.13
CA ALA A 167 -31.78 2.54 -24.53
C ALA A 167 -30.57 2.72 -25.48
N GLY A 168 -30.23 1.66 -26.20
CA GLY A 168 -29.10 1.67 -27.14
C GLY A 168 -27.74 1.43 -26.50
N HIS A 169 -27.69 1.07 -25.21
CA HIS A 169 -26.45 0.88 -24.46
C HIS A 169 -26.24 -0.54 -23.93
N LEU A 170 -27.15 -1.47 -24.22
CA LEU A 170 -26.99 -2.88 -23.89
C LEU A 170 -26.64 -3.69 -25.13
N VAL A 171 -25.61 -4.54 -25.03
CA VAL A 171 -25.12 -5.40 -26.13
C VAL A 171 -25.32 -6.88 -25.79
N ASN A 172 -25.50 -7.70 -26.82
CA ASN A 172 -25.48 -9.15 -26.66
C ASN A 172 -24.04 -9.66 -26.75
N SER A 173 -23.49 -10.07 -25.61
CA SER A 173 -22.13 -10.59 -25.46
C SER A 173 -22.18 -12.08 -25.11
N ASN A 174 -21.89 -12.93 -26.09
CA ASN A 174 -21.94 -14.39 -25.95
C ASN A 174 -23.30 -14.95 -25.45
N GLY A 175 -24.41 -14.32 -25.84
CA GLY A 175 -25.78 -14.74 -25.53
C GLY A 175 -26.39 -14.07 -24.30
N ILE A 176 -25.61 -13.32 -23.52
CA ILE A 176 -26.06 -12.60 -22.34
C ILE A 176 -25.97 -11.09 -22.55
N VAL A 177 -26.80 -10.34 -21.82
CA VAL A 177 -26.94 -8.90 -21.99
C VAL A 177 -25.99 -8.16 -21.04
N THR A 178 -25.12 -7.33 -21.60
CA THR A 178 -24.14 -6.52 -20.87
C THR A 178 -24.19 -5.06 -21.29
N ALA A 179 -23.75 -4.14 -20.44
CA ALA A 179 -23.71 -2.73 -20.77
C ALA A 179 -22.43 -2.34 -21.54
N ASP A 180 -22.54 -1.30 -22.37
CA ASP A 180 -21.42 -0.67 -23.07
C ASP A 180 -20.59 0.25 -22.15
N TYR A 181 -19.56 0.88 -22.71
CA TYR A 181 -18.62 1.72 -21.97
C TYR A 181 -19.25 3.01 -21.41
N GLU A 182 -20.21 3.62 -22.11
CA GLU A 182 -20.85 4.86 -21.64
C GLU A 182 -21.57 4.61 -20.31
N VAL A 183 -22.34 3.53 -20.20
CA VAL A 183 -23.01 3.16 -18.95
C VAL A 183 -22.00 2.87 -17.83
N GLN A 184 -20.86 2.27 -18.18
CA GLN A 184 -19.83 1.89 -17.21
C GLN A 184 -19.12 3.11 -16.61
N VAL A 185 -18.78 4.12 -17.42
CA VAL A 185 -18.16 5.36 -16.92
C VAL A 185 -19.07 6.05 -15.90
N HIS A 186 -20.38 6.11 -16.18
CA HIS A 186 -21.35 6.65 -15.24
C HIS A 186 -21.47 5.81 -13.96
N PHE A 187 -21.47 4.49 -14.09
CA PHE A 187 -21.50 3.59 -12.94
C PHE A 187 -20.28 3.77 -12.01
N GLU A 188 -19.08 3.94 -12.58
CA GLU A 188 -17.87 4.18 -11.81
C GLU A 188 -17.84 5.58 -11.16
N ALA A 189 -18.37 6.60 -11.85
CA ALA A 189 -18.41 7.97 -11.37
C ALA A 189 -19.43 8.19 -10.23
N ASP A 190 -20.64 7.64 -10.39
CA ASP A 190 -21.75 7.83 -9.47
C ASP A 190 -21.81 6.77 -8.35
N GLY A 191 -20.95 5.75 -8.42
CA GLY A 191 -20.91 4.62 -7.50
C GLY A 191 -22.15 3.72 -7.57
N ALA A 192 -22.24 2.76 -6.64
CA ALA A 192 -23.35 1.79 -6.56
C ALA A 192 -24.76 2.42 -6.41
N THR A 193 -24.85 3.73 -6.17
CA THR A 193 -26.07 4.53 -6.14
C THR A 193 -26.83 4.54 -7.47
N ALA A 194 -26.13 4.37 -8.60
CA ALA A 194 -26.76 4.24 -9.92
C ALA A 194 -27.64 2.98 -10.08
N LEU A 195 -27.55 2.02 -9.14
CA LEU A 195 -28.35 0.80 -9.18
C LEU A 195 -29.72 0.93 -8.51
N GLY A 196 -30.07 2.06 -7.88
CA GLY A 196 -31.32 2.17 -7.13
C GLY A 196 -31.25 1.46 -5.77
N ALA A 197 -31.22 2.28 -4.72
CA ALA A 197 -31.10 1.96 -3.28
C ALA A 197 -29.74 1.43 -2.80
N GLU A 198 -29.29 1.99 -1.67
CA GLU A 198 -28.19 1.53 -0.81
C GLU A 198 -28.44 0.07 -0.42
N GLN A 199 -27.99 -0.85 -1.27
CA GLN A 199 -27.92 -2.25 -0.93
C GLN A 199 -26.47 -2.51 -0.49
N GLU A 200 -26.31 -3.09 0.69
CA GLU A 200 -25.04 -3.63 1.13
C GLU A 200 -24.52 -4.55 0.01
N LEU A 201 -23.41 -4.15 -0.63
CA LEU A 201 -22.87 -4.87 -1.77
C LEU A 201 -22.51 -6.28 -1.30
N PRO A 202 -22.84 -7.33 -2.08
CA PRO A 202 -22.46 -8.68 -1.71
C PRO A 202 -20.93 -8.79 -1.69
N PRO A 203 -20.37 -9.82 -1.02
CA PRO A 203 -18.93 -10.07 -1.05
C PRO A 203 -18.38 -10.14 -2.49
N GLU A 204 -17.18 -9.62 -2.70
CA GLU A 204 -16.53 -9.65 -4.01
C GLU A 204 -15.95 -11.03 -4.33
N ILE A 205 -16.05 -11.46 -5.58
CA ILE A 205 -15.39 -12.68 -6.06
C ILE A 205 -13.90 -12.64 -5.70
N GLY A 206 -13.41 -13.72 -5.10
CA GLY A 206 -12.01 -13.86 -4.68
C GLY A 206 -11.73 -13.46 -3.23
N THR A 207 -12.71 -12.87 -2.53
CA THR A 207 -12.62 -12.61 -1.09
C THR A 207 -12.85 -13.89 -0.25
N PRO A 208 -12.31 -13.97 0.98
CA PRO A 208 -12.62 -15.06 1.91
C PRO A 208 -14.12 -15.19 2.20
N GLU A 209 -14.84 -14.06 2.30
CA GLU A 209 -16.27 -14.01 2.55
C GLU A 209 -17.06 -14.62 1.39
N TYR A 210 -16.70 -14.29 0.14
CA TYR A 210 -17.31 -14.91 -1.05
C TYR A 210 -17.04 -16.41 -1.10
N ALA A 211 -15.79 -16.82 -0.83
CA ALA A 211 -15.41 -18.22 -0.84
C ALA A 211 -16.20 -19.03 0.20
N ALA A 212 -16.38 -18.49 1.41
CA ALA A 212 -17.14 -19.14 2.47
C ALA A 212 -18.62 -19.36 2.09
N LEU A 213 -19.21 -18.46 1.31
CA LEU A 213 -20.60 -18.54 0.87
C LEU A 213 -20.80 -19.43 -0.37
N HIS A 214 -19.83 -19.46 -1.28
CA HIS A 214 -20.06 -19.92 -2.65
C HIS A 214 -19.13 -21.04 -3.14
N HIS A 215 -18.00 -21.30 -2.49
CA HIS A 215 -17.04 -22.34 -2.92
C HIS A 215 -17.32 -23.72 -2.29
N GLY A 216 -18.50 -24.26 -2.54
CA GLY A 216 -18.84 -25.65 -2.17
C GLY A 216 -18.13 -26.71 -3.04
N PRO A 217 -18.17 -28.01 -2.66
CA PRO A 217 -17.47 -29.08 -3.38
C PRO A 217 -17.82 -29.17 -4.88
N ALA A 218 -19.07 -28.93 -5.25
CA ALA A 218 -19.51 -28.95 -6.65
C ALA A 218 -18.94 -27.79 -7.48
N ALA A 219 -18.85 -26.59 -6.90
CA ALA A 219 -18.23 -25.44 -7.54
C ALA A 219 -16.72 -25.67 -7.75
N MET A 220 -16.05 -26.26 -6.75
CA MET A 220 -14.64 -26.61 -6.85
C MET A 220 -14.36 -27.74 -7.85
N ALA A 221 -15.29 -28.65 -8.07
CA ALA A 221 -15.16 -29.67 -9.12
C ALA A 221 -15.17 -29.04 -10.53
N LEU A 222 -16.04 -28.05 -10.76
CA LEU A 222 -16.08 -27.29 -12.03
C LEU A 222 -14.76 -26.54 -12.26
N VAL A 223 -14.24 -25.90 -11.22
CA VAL A 223 -12.92 -25.24 -11.21
C VAL A 223 -11.82 -26.19 -11.69
N THR A 224 -11.76 -27.40 -11.14
CA THR A 224 -10.68 -28.35 -11.48
C THR A 224 -10.77 -28.93 -12.89
N THR A 225 -11.95 -28.91 -13.51
CA THR A 225 -12.22 -29.59 -14.80
C THR A 225 -12.38 -28.62 -15.96
N ALA A 226 -12.83 -27.39 -15.71
CA ALA A 226 -13.19 -26.40 -16.72
C ALA A 226 -12.28 -25.16 -16.73
N LEU A 227 -11.35 -25.02 -15.77
CA LEU A 227 -10.43 -23.89 -15.80
C LEU A 227 -9.49 -23.97 -17.02
N PRO A 228 -9.41 -22.90 -17.82
CA PRO A 228 -8.37 -22.81 -18.83
C PRO A 228 -7.00 -22.89 -18.16
N SER A 229 -6.04 -23.59 -18.78
CA SER A 229 -4.69 -23.77 -18.24
C SER A 229 -3.97 -22.46 -17.90
N VAL A 230 -4.38 -21.36 -18.53
CA VAL A 230 -3.87 -20.00 -18.30
C VAL A 230 -4.30 -19.36 -16.97
N PHE A 231 -5.26 -19.93 -16.24
CA PHE A 231 -5.72 -19.34 -14.97
C PHE A 231 -4.87 -19.74 -13.75
N GLY A 232 -3.89 -20.63 -13.91
CA GLY A 232 -3.19 -21.23 -12.77
C GLY A 232 -4.17 -21.98 -11.85
N GLY A 233 -3.68 -22.76 -10.90
CA GLY A 233 -4.58 -23.34 -9.90
C GLY A 233 -5.23 -22.25 -9.04
N VAL A 234 -6.47 -22.46 -8.57
CA VAL A 234 -7.18 -21.52 -7.67
C VAL A 234 -6.53 -21.41 -6.27
N ASN A 235 -5.61 -22.33 -5.96
CA ASN A 235 -4.86 -22.33 -4.73
C ASN A 235 -3.64 -21.41 -4.84
N HIS A 236 -3.78 -20.21 -4.28
CA HIS A 236 -2.65 -19.32 -4.03
C HIS A 236 -2.24 -19.47 -2.58
N ASN A 237 -1.02 -19.94 -2.36
CA ASN A 237 -0.45 -19.95 -1.02
C ASN A 237 -0.07 -18.53 -0.64
N LEU A 238 -0.65 -18.02 0.45
CA LEU A 238 -0.21 -16.78 1.07
C LEU A 238 1.27 -16.89 1.46
N VAL A 239 1.98 -15.78 1.44
CA VAL A 239 3.37 -15.75 1.90
C VAL A 239 3.36 -15.94 3.41
N THR A 240 4.05 -16.97 3.90
CA THR A 240 4.17 -17.19 5.34
C THR A 240 5.13 -16.16 5.92
N VAL A 241 4.59 -15.11 6.54
CA VAL A 241 5.38 -14.10 7.25
C VAL A 241 5.59 -14.56 8.70
N PRO A 242 6.83 -14.74 9.17
CA PRO A 242 7.09 -15.19 10.54
C PRO A 242 6.67 -14.11 11.55
N GLN A 243 6.31 -14.53 12.77
CA GLN A 243 5.93 -13.59 13.85
C GLN A 243 7.08 -12.64 14.24
N SER A 244 8.33 -13.05 14.04
CA SER A 244 9.53 -12.23 14.28
C SER A 244 9.80 -11.20 13.18
N ALA A 245 9.00 -11.17 12.10
CA ALA A 245 9.19 -10.22 11.02
C ALA A 245 9.07 -8.79 11.53
N LYS A 246 9.98 -7.94 11.07
CA LYS A 246 9.86 -6.49 11.24
C LYS A 246 8.66 -6.02 10.42
N ARG A 247 7.81 -5.17 10.97
CA ARG A 247 6.60 -4.65 10.31
C ARG A 247 6.66 -3.14 10.17
N TRP A 248 6.08 -2.60 9.10
CA TRP A 248 6.04 -1.16 8.83
C TRP A 248 4.88 -0.47 9.56
N LEU A 249 3.73 -1.13 9.66
CA LEU A 249 2.67 -0.77 10.62
C LEU A 249 2.76 -1.70 11.83
N THR A 250 2.39 -1.20 13.02
CA THR A 250 2.26 -2.08 14.19
C THR A 250 1.13 -3.10 13.96
N ALA A 251 1.12 -4.20 14.71
CA ALA A 251 0.04 -5.19 14.62
C ALA A 251 -1.33 -4.55 14.89
N ASP A 252 -1.43 -3.72 15.92
CA ASP A 252 -2.67 -3.02 16.28
C ASP A 252 -3.12 -2.04 15.19
N GLN A 253 -2.18 -1.31 14.57
CA GLN A 253 -2.47 -0.42 13.44
C GLN A 253 -2.98 -1.19 12.23
N ALA A 254 -2.33 -2.31 11.89
CA ALA A 254 -2.74 -3.14 10.76
C ALA A 254 -4.13 -3.75 11.00
N GLN A 255 -4.40 -4.26 12.21
CA GLN A 255 -5.69 -4.82 12.60
C GLN A 255 -6.79 -3.75 12.62
N TYR A 256 -6.49 -2.56 13.14
CA TYR A 256 -7.41 -1.43 13.14
C TYR A 256 -7.86 -1.14 11.70
N LEU A 257 -6.91 -0.89 10.79
CA LEU A 257 -7.23 -0.60 9.39
C LEU A 257 -8.01 -1.74 8.72
N ALA A 258 -7.65 -3.00 8.99
CA ALA A 258 -8.36 -4.16 8.45
C ALA A 258 -9.84 -4.21 8.86
N SER A 259 -10.18 -3.66 10.02
CA SER A 259 -11.56 -3.68 10.56
C SER A 259 -12.37 -2.41 10.29
N THR A 260 -11.71 -1.27 10.01
CA THR A 260 -12.38 0.04 9.93
C THR A 260 -12.39 0.64 8.52
N VAL A 261 -11.49 0.21 7.64
CA VAL A 261 -11.31 0.83 6.32
C VAL A 261 -11.85 -0.07 5.22
N LYS A 262 -12.61 0.53 4.30
CA LYS A 262 -12.98 -0.12 3.04
C LYS A 262 -11.78 -0.11 2.08
N PHE A 263 -11.29 -1.29 1.71
CA PHE A 263 -10.23 -1.46 0.73
C PHE A 263 -10.73 -1.28 -0.70
N ARG A 264 -9.84 -0.90 -1.61
CA ARG A 264 -10.06 -1.08 -3.06
C ARG A 264 -10.31 -2.56 -3.35
N SER A 265 -11.02 -2.83 -4.44
CA SER A 265 -11.37 -4.19 -4.85
C SER A 265 -10.13 -5.06 -5.05
N LEU A 266 -10.24 -6.36 -4.75
CA LEU A 266 -9.20 -7.34 -5.11
C LEU A 266 -9.03 -7.49 -6.63
N GLY A 267 -10.07 -7.14 -7.39
CA GLY A 267 -10.06 -7.14 -8.84
C GLY A 267 -9.27 -5.97 -9.44
N ASP A 268 -9.11 -4.85 -8.73
CA ASP A 268 -8.36 -3.69 -9.23
C ASP A 268 -6.86 -4.02 -9.30
N PRO A 269 -6.27 -4.20 -10.50
CA PRO A 269 -4.87 -4.60 -10.60
C PRO A 269 -3.93 -3.39 -10.51
N SER A 270 -4.45 -2.16 -10.53
CA SER A 270 -3.65 -0.94 -10.61
C SER A 270 -2.64 -0.81 -9.46
N PRO A 271 -3.03 -1.01 -8.19
CA PRO A 271 -2.08 -0.96 -7.06
C PRO A 271 -1.00 -2.04 -7.14
N ARG A 272 -1.34 -3.23 -7.67
CA ARG A 272 -0.38 -4.33 -7.83
C ARG A 272 0.64 -4.03 -8.91
N ILE A 273 0.20 -3.54 -10.07
CA ILE A 273 1.09 -3.18 -11.18
C ILE A 273 2.02 -2.03 -10.75
N ALA A 274 1.46 -1.03 -10.06
CA ALA A 274 2.24 0.04 -9.44
C ALA A 274 3.30 -0.49 -8.45
N ALA A 275 2.93 -1.44 -7.59
CA ALA A 275 3.84 -2.08 -6.65
C ALA A 275 4.97 -2.85 -7.36
N GLN A 276 4.64 -3.64 -8.39
CA GLN A 276 5.63 -4.37 -9.19
C GLN A 276 6.65 -3.42 -9.84
N ARG A 277 6.20 -2.26 -10.33
CA ARG A 277 7.10 -1.24 -10.90
C ARG A 277 8.09 -0.71 -9.87
N VAL A 278 7.61 -0.31 -8.69
CA VAL A 278 8.50 0.25 -7.65
C VAL A 278 9.38 -0.81 -7.00
N ILE A 279 8.94 -2.07 -6.96
CA ILE A 279 9.80 -3.23 -6.64
C ILE A 279 10.93 -3.36 -7.65
N GLY A 280 10.66 -3.16 -8.95
CA GLY A 280 11.68 -3.12 -9.99
C GLY A 280 12.77 -2.09 -9.69
N TRP A 281 12.38 -0.89 -9.26
CA TRP A 281 13.32 0.14 -8.83
C TRP A 281 14.07 -0.25 -7.55
N ALA A 282 13.37 -0.78 -6.54
CA ALA A 282 13.99 -1.19 -5.28
C ALA A 282 15.08 -2.26 -5.47
N ARG A 283 14.86 -3.22 -6.37
CA ARG A 283 15.82 -4.28 -6.72
C ARG A 283 17.13 -3.75 -7.30
N THR A 284 17.14 -2.57 -7.93
CA THR A 284 18.38 -1.97 -8.46
C THR A 284 19.35 -1.54 -7.36
N VAL A 285 18.82 -1.16 -6.18
CA VAL A 285 19.61 -0.73 -5.02
C VAL A 285 19.83 -1.87 -4.04
N TYR A 286 18.89 -2.82 -3.98
CA TYR A 286 18.93 -3.98 -3.09
C TYR A 286 18.90 -5.30 -3.88
N PRO A 287 19.99 -5.65 -4.59
CA PRO A 287 20.01 -6.84 -5.46
C PRO A 287 19.89 -8.18 -4.71
N ASN A 288 20.22 -8.19 -3.41
CA ASN A 288 20.18 -9.40 -2.57
C ASN A 288 18.86 -9.57 -1.80
N LEU A 289 17.92 -8.61 -1.92
CA LEU A 289 16.61 -8.70 -1.26
C LEU A 289 15.57 -9.27 -2.23
N VAL A 290 14.78 -10.22 -1.74
CA VAL A 290 13.62 -10.74 -2.47
C VAL A 290 12.39 -9.92 -2.08
N PHE A 291 11.88 -9.16 -3.03
CA PHE A 291 10.64 -8.40 -2.89
C PHE A 291 9.45 -9.18 -3.44
N LEU A 292 8.40 -9.34 -2.63
CA LEU A 292 7.16 -10.06 -2.98
C LEU A 292 5.92 -9.19 -2.73
N VAL A 293 4.90 -9.39 -3.56
CA VAL A 293 3.55 -8.86 -3.33
C VAL A 293 2.67 -10.02 -2.91
N ASP A 294 2.14 -9.99 -1.69
CA ASP A 294 1.14 -10.95 -1.24
C ASP A 294 -0.27 -10.37 -1.47
N TRP A 295 -0.76 -10.49 -2.69
CA TRP A 295 -1.97 -9.79 -3.15
C TRP A 295 -3.24 -10.15 -2.37
N ARG A 296 -3.37 -11.41 -1.91
CA ARG A 296 -4.56 -11.88 -1.19
C ARG A 296 -4.49 -11.66 0.32
N SER A 297 -3.34 -11.25 0.86
CA SER A 297 -3.23 -10.92 2.28
C SER A 297 -4.21 -9.80 2.66
N THR A 298 -5.02 -10.06 3.69
CA THR A 298 -6.03 -9.14 4.24
C THR A 298 -5.48 -8.23 5.33
N GLU A 299 -4.32 -8.56 5.92
CA GLU A 299 -3.65 -7.70 6.91
C GLU A 299 -2.82 -6.62 6.17
N PRO A 300 -3.12 -5.32 6.32
CA PRO A 300 -2.38 -4.26 5.65
C PRO A 300 -1.02 -4.02 6.33
N ASN A 301 0.07 -4.45 5.69
CA ASN A 301 1.42 -4.21 6.19
C ASN A 301 2.49 -4.34 5.10
N VAL A 302 3.69 -3.87 5.44
CA VAL A 302 4.93 -4.22 4.75
C VAL A 302 5.85 -4.88 5.77
N SER A 303 6.25 -6.12 5.49
CA SER A 303 7.02 -6.95 6.42
C SER A 303 8.41 -7.22 5.88
N ALA A 304 9.40 -7.34 6.75
CA ALA A 304 10.76 -7.71 6.41
C ALA A 304 11.34 -8.74 7.37
N PHE A 305 11.95 -9.78 6.82
CA PHE A 305 12.49 -10.89 7.60
C PHE A 305 13.58 -11.63 6.83
N VAL A 306 14.30 -12.49 7.55
CA VAL A 306 15.28 -13.42 6.98
C VAL A 306 14.74 -14.83 7.18
N SER A 307 14.73 -15.63 6.13
CA SER A 307 14.39 -17.06 6.17
C SER A 307 15.36 -17.83 5.32
N ASP A 308 15.93 -18.91 5.86
CA ASP A 308 16.91 -19.77 5.19
C ASP A 308 18.07 -18.99 4.55
N GLY A 309 18.55 -17.96 5.25
CA GLY A 309 19.64 -17.09 4.78
C GLY A 309 19.24 -16.07 3.71
N GLN A 310 18.01 -16.13 3.19
CA GLN A 310 17.47 -15.17 2.23
C GLN A 310 16.69 -14.08 2.95
N SER A 311 16.94 -12.83 2.58
CA SER A 311 16.22 -11.67 3.08
C SER A 311 15.01 -11.35 2.19
N PHE A 312 13.86 -11.12 2.81
CA PHE A 312 12.59 -10.88 2.15
C PHE A 312 11.97 -9.56 2.61
N VAL A 313 11.37 -8.84 1.67
CA VAL A 313 10.44 -7.74 1.95
C VAL A 313 9.12 -8.06 1.25
N VAL A 314 8.05 -8.17 2.02
CA VAL A 314 6.72 -8.56 1.54
C VAL A 314 5.77 -7.40 1.76
N ILE A 315 5.15 -6.90 0.69
CA ILE A 315 4.08 -5.91 0.76
C ILE A 315 2.74 -6.61 0.57
N SER A 316 1.81 -6.43 1.51
CA SER A 316 0.51 -7.07 1.41
C SER A 316 -0.40 -6.33 0.42
N GLY A 317 -1.29 -7.09 -0.23
CA GLY A 317 -2.31 -6.54 -1.10
C GLY A 317 -3.29 -5.63 -0.35
N ALA A 318 -3.63 -5.95 0.89
CA ALA A 318 -4.41 -5.06 1.75
C ALA A 318 -3.73 -3.68 1.93
N PHE A 319 -2.41 -3.63 2.14
CA PHE A 319 -1.69 -2.36 2.24
C PHE A 319 -1.80 -1.54 0.95
N LEU A 320 -1.60 -2.18 -0.20
CA LEU A 320 -1.69 -1.54 -1.52
C LEU A 320 -3.10 -1.08 -1.87
N ARG A 321 -4.13 -1.75 -1.34
CA ARG A 321 -5.54 -1.43 -1.58
C ARG A 321 -6.11 -0.42 -0.58
N LEU A 322 -5.32 0.12 0.34
CA LEU A 322 -5.76 1.19 1.23
C LEU A 322 -6.07 2.48 0.44
N PRO A 323 -7.15 3.20 0.78
CA PRO A 323 -7.40 4.53 0.23
C PRO A 323 -6.21 5.47 0.44
N GLY A 324 -5.85 6.24 -0.58
CA GLY A 324 -4.71 7.16 -0.50
C GLY A 324 -3.32 6.53 -0.61
N VAL A 325 -3.20 5.20 -0.67
CA VAL A 325 -1.91 4.53 -0.93
C VAL A 325 -1.72 4.30 -2.43
N PHE A 326 -0.58 4.75 -2.95
CA PHE A 326 -0.16 4.52 -4.34
C PHE A 326 1.33 4.15 -4.39
N SER A 327 1.93 4.25 -5.59
CA SER A 327 3.28 3.77 -5.87
C SER A 327 4.35 4.43 -5.00
N GLU A 328 4.24 5.72 -4.72
CA GLU A 328 5.24 6.49 -4.00
C GLU A 328 5.31 6.11 -2.51
N LEU A 329 4.16 5.94 -1.84
CA LEU A 329 4.16 5.44 -0.46
C LEU A 329 4.58 3.98 -0.38
N ALA A 330 4.15 3.14 -1.34
CA ALA A 330 4.61 1.77 -1.42
C ALA A 330 6.14 1.70 -1.53
N LEU A 331 6.74 2.57 -2.35
CA LEU A 331 8.20 2.67 -2.49
C LEU A 331 8.87 3.11 -1.18
N ILE A 332 8.35 4.14 -0.48
CA ILE A 332 8.87 4.56 0.83
C ILE A 332 8.81 3.40 1.84
N ALA A 333 7.68 2.70 1.92
CA ALA A 333 7.50 1.60 2.86
C ALA A 333 8.44 0.42 2.55
N LEU A 334 8.56 0.02 1.28
CA LEU A 334 9.47 -1.05 0.84
C LEU A 334 10.94 -0.71 1.17
N THR A 335 11.36 0.52 0.92
CA THR A 335 12.75 0.95 1.14
C THR A 335 13.07 1.15 2.63
N SER A 336 12.14 1.67 3.41
CA SER A 336 12.26 1.70 4.88
C SER A 336 12.43 0.29 5.44
N MET A 337 11.61 -0.66 4.98
CA MET A 337 11.70 -2.05 5.43
C MET A 337 12.99 -2.75 4.97
N ALA A 338 13.51 -2.42 3.78
CA ALA A 338 14.83 -2.85 3.33
C ALA A 338 15.96 -2.32 4.21
N GLU A 339 15.92 -1.03 4.58
CA GLU A 339 16.89 -0.42 5.51
C GLU A 339 16.83 -1.07 6.90
N ARG A 340 15.65 -1.49 7.36
CA ARG A 340 15.52 -2.24 8.60
C ARG A 340 16.22 -3.60 8.56
N LEU A 341 16.30 -4.25 7.41
CA LEU A 341 17.13 -5.46 7.24
C LEU A 341 18.62 -5.14 7.15
N GLY A 342 18.98 -3.95 6.67
CA GLY A 342 20.35 -3.44 6.60
C GLY A 342 20.97 -3.04 7.95
N GLY A 343 20.27 -3.25 9.07
CA GLY A 343 20.78 -2.99 10.43
C GLY A 343 20.19 -1.76 11.13
N ARG A 344 19.33 -0.98 10.46
CA ARG A 344 18.63 0.14 11.09
C ARG A 344 17.47 -0.37 11.93
N ASN A 345 17.69 -0.48 13.23
CA ASN A 345 16.71 -1.11 14.12
C ASN A 345 15.51 -0.21 14.42
N CYS A 346 15.73 1.10 14.52
CA CYS A 346 14.67 2.07 14.78
C CYS A 346 13.90 2.45 13.52
N VAL A 347 12.57 2.52 13.65
CA VAL A 347 11.65 2.80 12.54
C VAL A 347 11.90 4.20 11.96
N CYS A 348 12.04 5.22 12.81
CA CYS A 348 12.30 6.57 12.32
C CYS A 348 13.67 6.72 11.65
N ASP A 349 14.72 6.04 12.11
CA ASP A 349 16.02 6.03 11.39
C ASP A 349 15.90 5.35 10.02
N ALA A 350 15.18 4.23 9.93
CA ALA A 350 14.95 3.55 8.65
C ALA A 350 14.11 4.40 7.69
N ASP A 351 13.02 5.02 8.16
CA ASP A 351 12.18 5.92 7.36
C ASP A 351 12.99 7.14 6.88
N TYR A 352 13.82 7.72 7.76
CA TYR A 352 14.70 8.83 7.43
C TYR A 352 15.66 8.47 6.30
N GLN A 353 16.29 7.30 6.41
CA GLN A 353 17.34 6.87 5.49
C GLN A 353 16.79 6.45 4.15
N ALA A 354 15.62 5.80 4.16
CA ALA A 354 14.82 5.55 2.98
C ALA A 354 14.60 6.86 2.20
N VAL A 355 14.03 7.87 2.86
CA VAL A 355 13.68 9.14 2.22
C VAL A 355 14.91 9.96 1.82
N ALA A 356 15.80 10.28 2.77
CA ALA A 356 16.90 11.22 2.56
C ALA A 356 17.99 10.71 1.59
N TYR A 357 18.23 9.40 1.54
CA TYR A 357 19.39 8.84 0.85
C TYR A 357 19.05 7.74 -0.16
N VAL A 358 18.23 6.76 0.22
CA VAL A 358 17.97 5.60 -0.64
C VAL A 358 17.17 6.00 -1.87
N LEU A 359 16.08 6.76 -1.68
CA LEU A 359 15.22 7.14 -2.81
C LEU A 359 15.97 7.99 -3.85
N ARG A 360 16.91 8.83 -3.44
CA ARG A 360 17.78 9.59 -4.37
C ARG A 360 18.66 8.71 -5.25
N ARG A 361 18.96 7.48 -4.83
CA ARG A 361 19.68 6.50 -5.65
C ARG A 361 18.78 5.74 -6.61
N MET A 362 17.47 5.70 -6.34
CA MET A 362 16.49 4.97 -7.15
C MET A 362 15.84 5.85 -8.22
N VAL A 363 15.59 7.12 -7.88
CA VAL A 363 14.93 8.08 -8.78
C VAL A 363 15.88 9.24 -9.09
N THR A 364 15.81 9.78 -10.31
CA THR A 364 16.69 10.87 -10.72
C THR A 364 16.43 12.12 -9.89
N ASP A 365 17.47 12.95 -9.69
CA ASP A 365 17.37 14.17 -8.87
C ASP A 365 16.22 15.10 -9.30
N THR A 366 15.94 15.15 -10.60
CA THR A 366 14.87 15.97 -11.19
C THR A 366 13.46 15.53 -10.79
N VAL A 367 13.25 14.25 -10.46
CA VAL A 367 11.93 13.72 -10.07
C VAL A 367 11.84 13.36 -8.59
N TYR A 368 12.97 13.28 -7.89
CA TYR A 368 13.07 12.91 -6.48
C TYR A 368 12.10 13.68 -5.59
N VAL A 369 12.13 15.02 -5.64
CA VAL A 369 11.26 15.85 -4.80
C VAL A 369 9.79 15.57 -5.08
N GLY A 370 9.42 15.39 -6.35
CA GLY A 370 8.04 15.08 -6.73
C GLY A 370 7.58 13.72 -6.22
N VAL A 371 8.43 12.69 -6.33
CA VAL A 371 8.13 11.33 -5.84
C VAL A 371 7.98 11.33 -4.32
N VAL A 372 8.95 11.91 -3.60
CA VAL A 372 8.92 11.94 -2.13
C VAL A 372 7.74 12.76 -1.62
N SER A 373 7.51 13.98 -2.12
CA SER A 373 6.40 14.82 -1.67
C SER A 373 5.05 14.14 -1.86
N ARG A 374 4.81 13.47 -2.99
CA ARG A 374 3.59 12.68 -3.19
C ARG A 374 3.51 11.49 -2.24
N GLY A 375 4.61 10.80 -2.00
CA GLY A 375 4.66 9.73 -0.99
C GLY A 375 4.33 10.23 0.42
N LEU A 376 4.78 11.44 0.80
CA LEU A 376 4.44 12.08 2.06
C LEU A 376 2.96 12.50 2.13
N GLU A 377 2.40 13.01 1.04
CA GLU A 377 0.97 13.31 0.94
C GLU A 377 0.11 12.05 1.12
N GLN A 378 0.51 10.95 0.46
CA GLN A 378 -0.10 9.63 0.61
C GLN A 378 0.03 9.11 2.04
N PHE A 379 1.20 9.29 2.67
CA PHE A 379 1.38 8.92 4.07
C PHE A 379 0.45 9.73 4.97
N GLY A 380 0.34 11.05 4.77
CA GLY A 380 -0.59 11.90 5.48
C GLY A 380 -2.06 11.49 5.28
N ALA A 381 -2.43 11.00 4.10
CA ALA A 381 -3.76 10.43 3.85
C ALA A 381 -3.97 9.13 4.64
N LEU A 382 -2.98 8.24 4.66
CA LEU A 382 -2.99 7.04 5.49
C LEU A 382 -3.10 7.38 6.99
N CYS A 383 -2.38 8.40 7.47
CA CYS A 383 -2.44 8.85 8.86
C CYS A 383 -3.87 9.25 9.28
N LYS A 384 -4.64 9.86 8.38
CA LYS A 384 -6.04 10.27 8.61
C LYS A 384 -7.01 9.10 8.74
N LEU A 385 -6.61 7.89 8.32
CA LEU A 385 -7.42 6.69 8.49
C LEU A 385 -7.37 6.15 9.92
N PHE A 386 -6.38 6.54 10.73
CA PHE A 386 -6.27 6.08 12.12
C PHE A 386 -7.08 6.96 13.07
N GLY A 387 -7.75 6.32 14.05
CA GLY A 387 -8.35 7.01 15.18
C GLY A 387 -7.31 7.57 16.15
N VAL A 388 -7.74 8.47 17.04
CA VAL A 388 -6.88 9.20 18.01
C VAL A 388 -6.07 8.24 18.91
N GLU A 389 -6.61 7.06 19.24
CA GLU A 389 -5.97 6.08 20.12
C GLU A 389 -4.86 5.25 19.42
N SER A 390 -4.99 4.98 18.12
CA SER A 390 -4.04 4.20 17.32
C SER A 390 -2.74 4.97 16.93
N ALA A 391 -2.62 6.22 17.40
CA ALA A 391 -1.52 7.13 17.06
C ALA A 391 -0.51 7.38 18.21
N ALA A 392 -0.72 6.79 19.39
CA ALA A 392 0.10 7.07 20.59
C ALA A 392 1.55 6.53 20.46
N ASP A 393 2.51 7.33 20.94
CA ASP A 393 3.93 6.99 21.01
C ASP A 393 4.17 5.91 22.09
N LEU A 394 4.38 4.65 21.68
CA LEU A 394 4.64 3.54 22.60
C LEU A 394 6.15 3.31 22.81
N ASP A 395 6.92 3.30 21.72
CA ASP A 395 8.37 3.10 21.72
C ASP A 395 9.02 3.94 20.60
N PRO A 396 9.82 4.97 20.92
CA PRO A 396 10.48 5.83 19.93
C PRO A 396 11.28 5.10 18.85
N CYS A 397 11.80 3.91 19.16
CA CYS A 397 12.57 3.10 18.23
C CYS A 397 11.71 2.07 17.51
N ALA A 398 11.02 1.17 18.25
CA ALA A 398 10.33 0.05 17.63
C ALA A 398 8.94 0.42 17.08
N ASN A 399 8.22 1.31 17.77
CA ASN A 399 6.82 1.66 17.48
C ASN A 399 6.58 3.17 17.72
N PRO A 400 7.27 4.06 16.99
CA PRO A 400 7.05 5.49 17.14
C PRO A 400 5.65 5.84 16.65
N GLY A 401 5.04 6.84 17.29
CA GLY A 401 3.73 7.34 16.91
C GLY A 401 3.74 7.85 15.47
N ILE A 402 2.57 7.75 14.83
CA ILE A 402 2.42 8.04 13.41
C ILE A 402 2.81 9.49 13.08
N ALA A 403 2.47 10.44 13.96
CA ALA A 403 2.87 11.83 13.81
C ALA A 403 4.40 12.00 13.85
N CYS A 404 5.08 11.27 14.73
CA CYS A 404 6.54 11.29 14.80
C CYS A 404 7.18 10.77 13.50
N ARG A 405 6.63 9.69 12.94
CA ARG A 405 7.07 9.16 11.64
C ARG A 405 6.84 10.14 10.51
N GLN A 406 5.68 10.81 10.48
CA GLN A 406 5.36 11.81 9.45
C GLN A 406 6.35 12.99 9.51
N GLN A 407 6.64 13.48 10.72
CA GLN A 407 7.65 14.51 10.93
C GLN A 407 9.04 14.02 10.51
N THR A 408 9.40 12.77 10.82
CA THR A 408 10.68 12.17 10.44
C THR A 408 10.88 12.16 8.93
N MET A 409 9.89 11.68 8.17
CA MET A 409 9.98 11.62 6.71
C MET A 409 9.99 13.03 6.08
N THR A 410 9.26 13.98 6.68
CA THR A 410 9.29 15.40 6.28
C THR A 410 10.66 16.05 6.53
N ASN A 411 11.26 15.77 7.70
CA ASN A 411 12.62 16.21 8.05
C ASN A 411 13.64 15.63 7.07
N ALA A 412 13.50 14.36 6.69
CA ALA A 412 14.37 13.68 5.75
C ALA A 412 14.41 14.36 4.38
N LEU A 413 13.25 14.80 3.86
CA LEU A 413 13.20 15.55 2.61
C LEU A 413 14.01 16.86 2.68
N SER A 414 14.07 17.48 3.87
CA SER A 414 14.77 18.75 4.13
C SER A 414 16.16 18.59 4.77
N PHE A 415 16.66 17.36 4.94
CA PHE A 415 17.92 17.05 5.63
C PHE A 415 18.02 17.55 7.08
N PHE A 416 16.88 17.77 7.75
CA PHE A 416 16.88 17.95 9.20
C PHE A 416 17.10 16.61 9.89
N GLY A 417 17.56 16.61 11.15
CA GLY A 417 17.75 15.35 11.89
C GLY A 417 16.43 14.60 12.16
N VAL A 418 16.52 13.34 12.54
CA VAL A 418 15.39 12.58 13.11
C VAL A 418 14.85 13.37 14.33
N PRO A 419 13.54 13.64 14.42
CA PRO A 419 12.97 14.37 15.54
C PRO A 419 13.15 13.60 16.86
N ALA A 420 13.18 14.32 17.98
CA ALA A 420 13.44 13.72 19.31
C ALA A 420 12.49 12.57 19.67
N CYS A 421 11.24 12.60 19.20
CA CYS A 421 10.25 11.53 19.40
C CYS A 421 10.62 10.20 18.69
N GLY A 422 11.51 10.24 17.70
CA GLY A 422 11.93 9.08 16.88
C GLY A 422 13.34 8.61 17.19
N VAL A 423 13.98 9.24 18.17
CA VAL A 423 15.28 8.85 18.70
C VAL A 423 15.02 8.18 20.04
N PRO A 424 15.40 6.90 20.24
CA PRO A 424 15.29 6.30 21.57
C PRO A 424 16.03 7.18 22.58
N PRO A 425 15.48 7.37 23.80
CA PRO A 425 16.23 8.04 24.84
C PRO A 425 17.57 7.32 24.99
N PRO A 426 18.70 8.05 25.10
CA PRO A 426 19.99 7.39 25.14
C PRO A 426 19.99 6.43 26.33
N THR A 427 20.43 5.19 26.09
CA THR A 427 20.50 4.16 27.13
C THR A 427 21.90 4.14 27.72
N GLY A 428 22.00 3.84 29.02
CA GLY A 428 23.27 3.82 29.74
C GLY A 428 23.58 5.09 30.54
N LEU A 429 24.69 5.03 31.26
CA LEU A 429 25.19 6.12 32.07
C LEU A 429 25.73 7.23 31.14
N ARG A 430 25.36 8.47 31.36
CA ARG A 430 25.91 9.65 30.66
C ARG A 430 25.96 10.84 31.61
N LEU A 431 26.77 11.84 31.25
CA LEU A 431 26.72 13.15 31.88
C LEU A 431 25.50 13.92 31.37
N GLU A 432 24.68 14.45 32.27
CA GLU A 432 23.52 15.29 31.92
C GLU A 432 23.71 16.77 32.25
N LYS A 433 24.43 17.06 33.34
CA LYS A 433 24.67 18.44 33.76
C LYS A 433 26.01 18.58 34.47
N ALA A 434 26.70 19.69 34.23
CA ALA A 434 27.90 20.06 34.96
C ALA A 434 27.80 21.56 35.33
N VAL A 435 27.71 21.87 36.62
CA VAL A 435 27.53 23.25 37.12
C VAL A 435 28.62 23.61 38.13
N LEU A 436 29.40 24.63 37.83
CA LEU A 436 30.41 25.16 38.73
C LEU A 436 29.78 26.19 39.68
N SER A 437 30.07 26.05 40.98
CA SER A 437 29.61 26.96 42.04
C SER A 437 30.04 28.42 41.78
N ALA A 438 29.31 29.37 42.35
CA ALA A 438 29.68 30.80 42.29
C ALA A 438 31.07 31.09 42.89
N ALA A 439 31.47 30.32 43.92
CA ALA A 439 32.80 30.37 44.52
C ALA A 439 33.89 29.67 43.68
N ARG A 440 33.51 28.98 42.59
CA ARG A 440 34.38 28.33 41.61
C ARG A 440 35.29 27.23 42.18
N ASP A 441 34.82 26.57 43.24
CA ASP A 441 35.54 25.57 44.01
C ASP A 441 34.87 24.19 43.99
N VAL A 442 33.59 24.12 43.58
CA VAL A 442 32.80 22.89 43.54
C VAL A 442 32.08 22.78 42.20
N LEU A 443 32.38 21.73 41.45
CA LEU A 443 31.69 21.35 40.22
C LEU A 443 30.69 20.23 40.51
N SER A 444 29.40 20.52 40.34
CA SER A 444 28.29 19.59 40.51
C SER A 444 28.01 18.88 39.19
N VAL A 445 28.26 17.58 39.15
CA VAL A 445 28.14 16.74 37.96
C VAL A 445 26.98 15.77 38.13
N THR A 446 25.92 15.94 37.35
CA THR A 446 24.74 15.07 37.35
C THR A 446 24.84 14.06 36.22
N PHE A 447 24.68 12.78 36.54
CA PHE A 447 24.60 11.68 35.61
C PHE A 447 23.13 11.26 35.36
N SER A 448 22.89 10.56 34.25
CA SER A 448 21.55 10.02 33.89
C SER A 448 21.09 8.86 34.78
N LEU A 449 22.02 8.19 35.46
CA LEU A 449 21.76 7.04 36.34
C LEU A 449 22.55 7.19 37.64
N PRO A 450 22.10 6.54 38.74
CA PRO A 450 22.90 6.40 39.95
C PRO A 450 24.29 5.84 39.65
N VAL A 451 25.32 6.48 40.18
CA VAL A 451 26.72 6.13 39.92
C VAL A 451 27.21 5.13 40.96
N GLU A 452 28.01 4.14 40.53
CA GLU A 452 28.68 3.23 41.44
C GLU A 452 29.76 3.96 42.24
N LYS A 453 29.80 3.71 43.55
CA LYS A 453 30.55 4.51 44.51
C LYS A 453 32.05 4.60 44.19
N THR A 454 32.68 3.48 43.86
CA THR A 454 34.12 3.40 43.61
C THR A 454 34.50 4.17 42.35
N SER A 455 33.77 3.97 41.25
CA SER A 455 34.03 4.62 39.97
C SER A 455 33.66 6.11 39.99
N GLY A 456 32.57 6.50 40.68
CA GLY A 456 32.15 7.90 40.78
C GLY A 456 32.96 8.76 41.74
N GLN A 457 33.62 8.14 42.72
CA GLN A 457 34.51 8.84 43.66
C GLN A 457 35.99 8.79 43.26
N ASN A 458 36.33 8.08 42.18
CA ASN A 458 37.68 8.04 41.67
C ASN A 458 37.99 9.31 40.87
N VAL A 459 38.82 10.20 41.43
CA VAL A 459 39.22 11.45 40.79
C VAL A 459 39.87 11.23 39.41
N ALA A 460 40.58 10.13 39.20
CA ALA A 460 41.24 9.82 37.93
C ALA A 460 40.26 9.59 36.77
N ASN A 461 38.97 9.41 37.08
CA ASN A 461 37.90 9.27 36.10
C ASN A 461 37.39 10.62 35.59
N TYR A 462 37.94 11.75 36.03
CA TYR A 462 37.49 13.08 35.65
C TYR A 462 38.65 13.93 35.16
N SER A 463 38.42 14.71 34.11
CA SER A 463 39.36 15.73 33.65
C SER A 463 38.61 16.97 33.15
N LEU A 464 39.27 18.12 33.22
CA LEU A 464 38.72 19.39 32.77
C LEU A 464 39.59 19.95 31.65
N LEU A 465 38.95 20.64 30.70
CA LEU A 465 39.61 21.41 29.65
C LEU A 465 39.11 22.86 29.74
N PRO A 466 39.98 23.86 29.99
CA PRO A 466 41.43 23.73 30.23
C PRO A 466 41.77 22.92 31.50
N ALA A 467 42.97 22.33 31.52
CA ALA A 467 43.40 21.43 32.60
C ALA A 467 43.35 22.12 33.97
N MET A 468 42.63 21.51 34.90
CA MET A 468 42.48 21.96 36.29
C MET A 468 42.60 20.77 37.24
N ALA A 469 43.11 21.02 38.44
CA ALA A 469 43.26 19.99 39.45
C ALA A 469 41.94 19.72 40.17
N ILE A 470 41.46 18.48 40.07
CA ILE A 470 40.32 17.97 40.84
C ILE A 470 40.90 17.34 42.11
N ALA A 471 40.58 17.90 43.28
CA ALA A 471 41.11 17.48 44.57
C ALA A 471 40.34 16.29 45.16
N SER A 472 39.03 16.22 44.92
CA SER A 472 38.18 15.13 45.41
C SER A 472 36.93 14.95 44.55
N ALA A 473 36.38 13.75 44.56
CA ALA A 473 35.09 13.41 43.96
C ALA A 473 34.24 12.69 45.02
N THR A 474 33.05 13.25 45.30
CA THR A 474 32.15 12.71 46.33
C THR A 474 30.74 12.61 45.78
N ILE A 475 30.13 11.43 45.87
CA ILE A 475 28.72 11.24 45.52
C ILE A 475 27.85 11.89 46.59
N ASP A 476 26.81 12.59 46.15
CA ASP A 476 25.83 13.19 47.05
C ASP A 476 25.01 12.10 47.74
N PRO A 477 24.93 12.09 49.09
CA PRO A 477 24.22 11.05 49.82
C PRO A 477 22.70 11.08 49.60
N ALA A 478 22.14 12.22 49.20
CA ALA A 478 20.72 12.36 48.88
C ALA A 478 20.41 12.08 47.39
N ASN A 479 21.42 12.09 46.53
CA ASN A 479 21.27 11.81 45.10
C ASN A 479 22.49 11.08 44.54
N ALA A 480 22.39 9.76 44.40
CA ALA A 480 23.47 8.91 43.90
C ALA A 480 23.86 9.18 42.43
N ALA A 481 23.08 9.97 41.68
CA ALA A 481 23.44 10.42 40.33
C ALA A 481 24.25 11.74 40.33
N LEU A 482 24.42 12.40 41.48
CA LEU A 482 25.14 13.66 41.61
C LEU A 482 26.53 13.41 42.22
N VAL A 483 27.58 13.78 41.49
CA VAL A 483 28.97 13.79 41.96
C VAL A 483 29.43 15.23 42.15
N ARG A 484 29.95 15.55 43.32
CA ARG A 484 30.57 16.85 43.63
C ARG A 484 32.08 16.71 43.49
N LEU A 485 32.64 17.43 42.54
CA LEU A 485 34.08 17.53 42.31
C LEU A 485 34.61 18.81 42.98
N SER A 486 35.55 18.67 43.92
CA SER A 486 36.25 19.84 44.44
C SER A 486 37.39 20.20 43.49
N VAL A 487 37.40 21.43 42.98
CA VAL A 487 38.39 21.90 42.01
C VAL A 487 39.29 22.95 42.65
N SER A 488 40.57 22.94 42.28
CA SER A 488 41.56 23.91 42.76
C SER A 488 42.24 24.60 41.58
N GLY A 489 42.38 25.93 41.69
CA GLY A 489 42.94 26.80 40.66
C GLY A 489 42.01 27.94 40.25
N ALA A 490 42.57 29.00 39.70
CA ALA A 490 41.78 30.12 39.17
C ALA A 490 41.07 29.68 37.89
N VAL A 491 39.77 29.46 37.97
CA VAL A 491 38.92 29.24 36.79
C VAL A 491 38.91 30.53 35.98
N GLY A 492 39.57 30.53 34.82
CA GLY A 492 39.55 31.65 33.88
C GLY A 492 38.14 31.96 33.38
N SER A 493 37.95 33.11 32.74
CA SER A 493 36.65 33.53 32.18
C SER A 493 36.21 32.76 30.91
N GLY A 494 36.92 31.69 30.53
CA GLY A 494 36.64 30.89 29.33
C GLY A 494 35.68 29.72 29.59
N SER A 495 35.09 29.18 28.52
CA SER A 495 34.29 27.96 28.55
C SER A 495 35.15 26.77 29.00
N MET A 496 34.57 25.90 29.82
CA MET A 496 35.22 24.71 30.36
C MET A 496 34.45 23.45 29.94
N VAL A 497 35.17 22.38 29.63
CA VAL A 497 34.59 21.07 29.32
C VAL A 497 35.02 20.07 30.39
N LEU A 498 34.05 19.35 30.95
CA LEU A 498 34.29 18.17 31.76
C LEU A 498 34.34 16.94 30.86
N LEU A 499 35.33 16.07 31.08
CA LEU A 499 35.35 14.71 30.57
C LEU A 499 35.30 13.75 31.75
N ALA A 500 34.46 12.72 31.63
CA ALA A 500 34.40 11.60 32.55
C ALA A 500 34.78 10.32 31.79
N GLU A 501 35.65 9.49 32.38
CA GLU A 501 36.09 8.23 31.80
C GLU A 501 35.95 7.13 32.84
N ARG A 502 35.54 5.92 32.43
CA ARG A 502 35.51 4.72 33.32
C ARG A 502 34.61 4.87 34.57
N VAL A 503 33.65 5.79 34.54
CA VAL A 503 32.54 5.83 35.49
C VAL A 503 31.49 4.80 35.06
N VAL A 504 30.96 4.04 36.00
CA VAL A 504 29.88 3.06 35.76
C VAL A 504 28.69 3.33 36.66
N SER A 505 27.49 2.95 36.22
CA SER A 505 26.29 3.04 37.07
C SER A 505 26.34 2.01 38.18
N GLN A 506 25.46 2.13 39.19
CA GLN A 506 25.31 1.12 40.26
C GLN A 506 25.02 -0.28 39.72
N ASP A 507 24.40 -0.38 38.55
CA ASP A 507 24.10 -1.64 37.85
C ASP A 507 25.21 -2.04 36.85
N ASN A 508 26.43 -1.48 37.00
CA ASN A 508 27.59 -1.70 36.13
C ASN A 508 27.39 -1.34 34.66
N GLN A 509 26.50 -0.39 34.35
CA GLN A 509 26.38 0.13 32.99
C GLN A 509 27.51 1.14 32.73
N PRO A 510 28.31 0.97 31.65
CA PRO A 510 29.38 1.91 31.35
C PRO A 510 28.84 3.26 30.87
N LEU A 511 29.69 4.29 30.95
CA LEU A 511 29.48 5.57 30.26
C LEU A 511 29.28 5.34 28.76
N ALA A 512 28.19 5.89 28.21
CA ALA A 512 27.94 5.90 26.78
C ALA A 512 29.06 6.70 26.07
N ALA A 513 29.48 6.23 24.89
CA ALA A 513 30.62 6.79 24.16
C ALA A 513 30.42 8.27 23.76
N ASP A 514 29.17 8.69 23.55
CA ASP A 514 28.76 10.06 23.25
C ASP A 514 28.36 10.88 24.48
N GLY A 515 28.27 10.24 25.66
CA GLY A 515 27.81 10.84 26.91
C GLY A 515 28.90 11.14 27.93
N ASN A 516 30.17 11.13 27.51
CA ASN A 516 31.33 11.19 28.41
C ASN A 516 31.91 12.60 28.58
N HIS A 517 31.35 13.63 27.94
CA HIS A 517 31.81 15.00 28.09
C HIS A 517 30.65 16.01 28.10
N LEU A 518 30.84 17.15 28.80
CA LEU A 518 29.86 18.25 28.86
C LEU A 518 30.54 19.61 29.00
N LEU A 519 29.90 20.63 28.43
CA LEU A 519 30.21 22.03 28.77
C LEU A 519 29.78 22.32 30.20
N VAL A 520 30.70 22.88 30.98
CA VAL A 520 30.45 23.32 32.35
C VAL A 520 29.73 24.66 32.34
N GLN A 521 28.59 24.71 33.02
CA GLN A 521 27.80 25.92 33.22
C GLN A 521 28.25 26.62 34.51
N LEU A 522 28.21 27.95 34.53
CA LEU A 522 28.40 28.73 35.76
C LEU A 522 27.03 28.86 36.46
N ALA A 523 27.02 28.65 37.78
CA ALA A 523 25.84 28.79 38.63
C ALA A 523 25.28 30.22 38.69
#